data_AF-A0A1R3KGP4-F1
#
_entry.id   AF-A0A1R3KGP4-F1
#
_cell.length_a   1.000
_cell.length_b   1.000
_cell.length_c   1.000
_cell.angle_alpha   90.00
_cell.angle_beta   90.00
_cell.angle_gamma   90.00
#
_symmetry.space_group_name_H-M   'P 1'
#
loop_
_entity.id
_entity.type
_entity.pdbx_description
1 polymer ?
#
loop_
_entity_poly.entity_id
_entity_poly.type
_entity_poly.pdbx_seq_one_letter_code
_entity_poly.pdbx_strand_id
1 'polypeptide(L)'
;VFEWNTIKERIDTIKAMLSSMEDGEISSSAYDAAWVALIEDVNGSWNPQFPSSLEWIANNQLPDGSWGDRRFFMAHDRLINTLACVIALKKWDVHQDKCQKGVCFFNENISKLEKENAEHMPIGFEVAFPSLLQLARSLNIE
;
A
#
# COMPACT_ATOMS: atom_id res chain seq x y z
N VAL A 1 -13.62 27.43 33.13
CA VAL A 1 -13.61 26.05 33.69
C VAL A 1 -13.59 25.01 32.58
N PHE A 2 -14.54 25.05 31.63
CA PHE A 2 -14.59 24.11 30.50
C PHE A 2 -13.30 24.10 29.65
N GLU A 3 -12.80 25.27 29.27
CA GLU A 3 -11.59 25.43 28.44
C GLU A 3 -10.30 24.93 29.13
N TRP A 4 -10.20 25.12 30.45
CA TRP A 4 -9.06 24.63 31.24
C TRP A 4 -9.01 23.09 31.30
N ASN A 5 -10.16 22.45 31.45
CA ASN A 5 -10.24 20.99 31.47
C ASN A 5 -9.82 20.40 30.12
N THR A 6 -10.26 20.99 29.00
CA THR A 6 -9.84 20.59 27.65
C THR A 6 -8.33 20.77 27.43
N ILE A 7 -7.74 21.87 27.93
CA ILE A 7 -6.29 22.08 27.84
C ILE A 7 -5.55 21.00 28.62
N LYS A 8 -5.99 20.67 29.84
CA LYS A 8 -5.38 19.64 30.67
C LYS A 8 -5.43 18.26 30.01
N GLU A 9 -6.58 17.88 29.45
CA GLU A 9 -6.75 16.61 28.72
C GLU A 9 -5.79 16.49 27.53
N ARG A 10 -5.62 17.57 26.76
CA ARG A 10 -4.66 17.61 25.65
C ARG A 10 -3.22 17.49 26.12
N ILE A 11 -2.86 18.15 27.22
CA ILE A 11 -1.52 18.03 27.83
C ILE A 11 -1.27 16.58 28.26
N ASP A 12 -2.24 15.94 28.91
CA ASP A 12 -2.09 14.57 29.39
C ASP A 12 -1.99 13.58 28.21
N THR A 13 -2.72 13.82 27.11
CA THR A 13 -2.60 13.04 25.87
C THR A 13 -1.22 13.19 25.22
N ILE A 14 -0.70 14.42 25.11
CA ILE A 14 0.65 14.65 24.54
C ILE A 14 1.72 13.99 25.42
N LYS A 15 1.61 14.08 26.75
CA LYS A 15 2.53 13.38 27.66
C LYS A 15 2.47 11.87 27.49
N ALA A 16 1.28 11.31 27.30
CA ALA A 16 1.12 9.88 27.04
C ALA A 16 1.81 9.49 25.72
N MET A 17 1.57 10.23 24.63
CA MET A 17 2.21 10.01 23.33
C MET A 17 3.75 10.06 23.42
N LEU A 18 4.29 11.04 24.14
CA LEU A 18 5.75 11.15 24.33
C LEU A 18 6.31 10.01 25.19
N SER A 19 5.53 9.50 26.14
CA SER A 19 5.95 8.42 27.03
C SER A 19 5.84 7.04 26.37
N SER A 20 5.04 6.90 25.31
CA SER A 20 4.86 5.65 24.55
C SER A 20 5.73 5.58 23.29
N MET A 21 6.71 6.46 23.13
CA MET A 21 7.61 6.44 21.97
C MET A 21 8.52 5.20 22.01
N GLU A 22 8.43 4.39 20.95
CA GLU A 22 9.31 3.24 20.71
C GLU A 22 10.03 3.41 19.36
N ASP A 23 9.96 2.43 18.47
CA ASP A 23 10.63 2.45 17.16
C ASP A 23 10.00 3.44 16.15
N GLY A 24 8.92 4.11 16.56
CA GLY A 24 8.20 5.13 15.80
C GLY A 24 6.77 4.72 15.46
N GLU A 25 5.91 5.71 15.27
CA GLU A 25 4.56 5.52 14.74
C GLU A 25 4.49 6.02 13.31
N ILE A 26 4.27 5.11 12.36
CA ILE A 26 4.15 5.40 10.94
C ILE A 26 3.01 4.58 10.33
N SER A 27 2.35 5.13 9.32
CA SER A 27 1.35 4.38 8.54
C SER A 27 2.01 3.23 7.78
N SER A 28 1.25 2.14 7.60
CA SER A 28 1.68 1.04 6.73
C SER A 28 1.77 1.47 5.26
N SER A 29 2.78 0.95 4.56
CA SER A 29 2.94 1.11 3.11
C SER A 29 2.46 -0.15 2.39
N ALA A 30 1.51 0.01 1.46
CA ALA A 30 0.94 -1.13 0.75
C ALA A 30 1.92 -1.73 -0.26
N TYR A 31 2.75 -0.90 -0.89
CA TYR A 31 3.86 -1.29 -1.74
C TYR A 31 4.86 -2.17 -0.99
N ASP A 32 5.31 -1.77 0.19
CA ASP A 32 6.30 -2.53 0.97
C ASP A 32 5.69 -3.84 1.51
N ALA A 33 4.43 -3.80 1.97
CA ALA A 33 3.71 -5.00 2.39
C ALA A 33 3.54 -6.01 1.23
N ALA A 34 3.33 -5.54 0.00
CA ALA A 34 3.26 -6.37 -1.18
C ALA A 34 4.60 -7.07 -1.48
N TRP A 35 5.72 -6.37 -1.36
CA TRP A 35 7.05 -7.00 -1.50
C TRP A 35 7.31 -8.08 -0.45
N VAL A 36 6.93 -7.84 0.81
CA VAL A 36 7.04 -8.86 1.87
C VAL A 36 6.14 -10.06 1.56
N ALA A 37 4.92 -9.81 1.05
CA ALA A 37 3.98 -10.86 0.69
C ALA A 37 4.46 -11.74 -0.48
N LEU A 38 5.37 -11.25 -1.32
CA LEU A 38 5.93 -12.02 -2.45
C LEU A 38 7.00 -13.03 -2.04
N ILE A 39 7.50 -12.99 -0.81
CA ILE A 39 8.56 -13.88 -0.34
C ILE A 39 8.00 -15.31 -0.19
N GLU A 40 8.62 -16.25 -0.89
CA GLU A 40 8.26 -17.67 -0.79
C GLU A 40 8.84 -18.30 0.48
N ASP A 41 8.13 -19.27 1.06
CA ASP A 41 8.59 -20.01 2.24
C ASP A 41 9.98 -20.63 2.00
N VAL A 42 10.90 -20.40 2.93
CA VAL A 42 12.28 -20.88 2.87
C VAL A 42 12.41 -22.40 2.80
N ASN A 43 11.38 -23.12 3.24
CA ASN A 43 11.32 -24.59 3.17
C ASN A 43 10.75 -25.11 1.85
N GLY A 44 10.42 -24.22 0.90
CA GLY A 44 9.99 -24.58 -0.44
C GLY A 44 8.54 -25.07 -0.53
N SER A 45 7.68 -24.75 0.44
CA SER A 45 6.29 -25.24 0.45
C SER A 45 5.35 -24.58 -0.58
N TRP A 46 5.89 -23.78 -1.53
CA TRP A 46 5.11 -22.98 -2.49
C TRP A 46 3.98 -22.17 -1.82
N ASN A 47 4.25 -21.64 -0.63
CA ASN A 47 3.37 -20.79 0.16
C ASN A 47 4.09 -19.47 0.51
N PRO A 48 3.36 -18.39 0.84
CA PRO A 48 3.98 -17.16 1.30
C PRO A 48 4.69 -17.37 2.64
N GLN A 49 5.92 -16.88 2.76
CA GLN A 49 6.69 -16.86 4.01
C GLN A 49 5.99 -16.03 5.09
N PHE A 50 5.26 -14.98 4.67
CA PHE A 50 4.55 -14.05 5.55
C PHE A 50 3.07 -13.92 5.14
N PRO A 51 2.22 -14.89 5.51
CA PRO A 51 0.79 -14.88 5.14
C PRO A 51 0.04 -13.63 5.64
N SER A 52 0.45 -13.07 6.77
CA SER A 52 -0.17 -11.87 7.36
C SER A 52 -0.04 -10.63 6.48
N SER A 53 1.05 -10.50 5.72
CA SER A 53 1.20 -9.39 4.74
C SER A 53 0.17 -9.51 3.62
N LEU A 54 -0.09 -10.73 3.14
CA LEU A 54 -1.08 -10.99 2.10
C LEU A 54 -2.52 -10.73 2.61
N GLU A 55 -2.82 -11.15 3.84
CA GLU A 55 -4.09 -10.85 4.50
C GLU A 55 -4.28 -9.34 4.73
N TRP A 56 -3.22 -8.63 5.14
CA TRP A 56 -3.27 -7.18 5.28
C TRP A 56 -3.61 -6.50 3.95
N ILE A 57 -2.99 -6.92 2.85
CA ILE A 57 -3.29 -6.41 1.51
C ILE A 57 -4.77 -6.62 1.18
N ALA A 58 -5.28 -7.84 1.37
CA ALA A 58 -6.67 -8.16 1.09
C ALA A 58 -7.65 -7.28 1.90
N ASN A 59 -7.33 -7.03 3.17
CA ASN A 59 -8.19 -6.27 4.08
C ASN A 59 -8.11 -4.74 3.92
N ASN A 60 -7.14 -4.22 3.16
CA ASN A 60 -6.88 -2.77 3.06
C ASN A 60 -7.09 -2.16 1.67
N GLN A 61 -7.69 -2.89 0.72
CA GLN A 61 -8.14 -2.31 -0.55
C GLN A 61 -9.13 -1.17 -0.31
N LEU A 62 -8.95 -0.05 -1.03
CA LEU A 62 -9.85 1.09 -0.98
C LEU A 62 -11.14 0.84 -1.76
N PRO A 63 -12.22 1.60 -1.49
CA PRO A 63 -13.51 1.41 -2.18
C PRO A 63 -13.45 1.58 -3.71
N ASP A 64 -12.49 2.35 -4.21
CA ASP A 64 -12.26 2.56 -5.65
C ASP A 64 -11.44 1.43 -6.31
N GLY A 65 -11.04 0.41 -5.55
CA GLY A 65 -10.23 -0.71 -6.02
C GLY A 65 -8.72 -0.52 -5.86
N SER A 66 -8.26 0.67 -5.48
CA SER A 66 -6.84 0.97 -5.32
C SER A 66 -6.27 0.60 -3.95
N TRP A 67 -4.95 0.71 -3.80
CA TRP A 67 -4.24 0.77 -2.52
C TRP A 67 -3.42 2.06 -2.47
N GLY A 68 -3.19 2.58 -1.26
CA GLY A 68 -2.44 3.82 -1.01
C GLY A 68 -3.04 4.64 0.13
N ASP A 69 -2.71 5.92 0.20
CA ASP A 69 -3.23 6.81 1.24
C ASP A 69 -4.76 7.01 1.13
N ARG A 70 -5.47 6.85 2.25
CA ARG A 70 -6.94 6.95 2.33
C ARG A 70 -7.46 8.39 2.25
N ARG A 71 -6.65 9.35 2.66
CA ARG A 71 -7.01 10.77 2.82
C ARG A 71 -6.61 11.59 1.60
N PHE A 72 -5.49 11.24 0.96
CA PHE A 72 -4.96 11.97 -0.18
C PHE A 72 -4.88 11.07 -1.42
N PHE A 73 -5.31 11.60 -2.55
CA PHE A 73 -5.14 10.95 -3.85
C PHE A 73 -3.94 11.55 -4.55
N MET A 74 -2.94 10.72 -4.82
CA MET A 74 -1.81 11.01 -5.71
C MET A 74 -1.69 9.84 -6.68
N ALA A 75 -1.72 10.09 -7.99
CA ALA A 75 -1.73 9.01 -8.99
C ALA A 75 -0.46 8.15 -8.92
N HIS A 76 0.72 8.74 -8.70
CA HIS A 76 1.96 8.00 -8.48
C HIS A 76 1.85 7.05 -7.28
N ASP A 77 1.35 7.53 -6.13
CA ASP A 77 1.12 6.71 -4.93
C ASP A 77 0.10 5.60 -5.22
N ARG A 78 -1.07 5.95 -5.75
CA ARG A 78 -2.14 4.98 -5.98
C ARG A 78 -1.75 3.91 -6.98
N LEU A 79 -1.09 4.27 -8.07
CA LEU A 79 -0.75 3.32 -9.13
C LEU A 79 0.37 2.36 -8.71
N ILE A 80 1.42 2.84 -8.01
CA ILE A 80 2.51 1.96 -7.58
C ILE A 80 2.06 0.99 -6.49
N ASN A 81 1.31 1.47 -5.50
CA ASN A 81 0.75 0.62 -4.44
C ASN A 81 -0.23 -0.40 -5.01
N THR A 82 -1.15 0.03 -5.88
CA THR A 82 -2.15 -0.87 -6.48
C THR A 82 -1.50 -1.95 -7.31
N LEU A 83 -0.54 -1.60 -8.18
CA LEU A 83 0.15 -2.58 -9.03
C LEU A 83 0.90 -3.61 -8.19
N ALA A 84 1.62 -3.18 -7.15
CA ALA A 84 2.33 -4.08 -6.24
C ALA A 84 1.36 -5.06 -5.55
N CYS A 85 0.25 -4.55 -5.00
CA CYS A 85 -0.75 -5.39 -4.34
C CYS A 85 -1.42 -6.39 -5.31
N VAL A 86 -1.76 -5.97 -6.52
CA VAL A 86 -2.31 -6.85 -7.57
C VAL A 86 -1.32 -7.97 -7.90
N ILE A 87 -0.04 -7.65 -8.08
CA ILE A 87 1.01 -8.64 -8.33
C ILE A 87 1.10 -9.66 -7.18
N ALA A 88 1.08 -9.19 -5.93
CA ALA A 88 1.13 -10.06 -4.75
C ALA A 88 -0.07 -11.02 -4.67
N LEU A 89 -1.29 -10.51 -4.85
CA LEU A 89 -2.50 -11.34 -4.86
C LEU A 89 -2.50 -12.34 -6.03
N LYS A 90 -2.06 -11.90 -7.21
CA LYS A 90 -1.98 -12.73 -8.41
C LYS A 90 -0.95 -13.85 -8.30
N LYS A 91 0.24 -13.57 -7.73
CA LYS A 91 1.33 -14.55 -7.55
C LYS A 91 0.86 -15.78 -6.76
N TRP A 92 -0.01 -15.57 -5.77
CA TRP A 92 -0.55 -16.63 -4.91
C TRP A 92 -1.94 -17.12 -5.32
N ASP A 93 -2.50 -16.61 -6.42
CA ASP A 93 -3.85 -16.91 -6.92
C ASP A 93 -4.96 -16.79 -5.85
N VAL A 94 -4.91 -15.72 -5.05
CA VAL A 94 -5.91 -15.44 -4.01
C VAL A 94 -6.66 -14.13 -4.29
N HIS A 95 -7.86 -14.00 -3.72
CA HIS A 95 -8.67 -12.77 -3.78
C HIS A 95 -8.84 -12.20 -5.20
N GLN A 96 -9.25 -13.07 -6.13
CA GLN A 96 -9.39 -12.72 -7.55
C GLN A 96 -10.28 -11.49 -7.80
N ASP A 97 -11.32 -11.28 -6.97
CA ASP A 97 -12.20 -10.12 -7.04
C ASP A 97 -11.46 -8.81 -6.75
N LYS A 98 -10.56 -8.81 -5.75
CA LYS A 98 -9.74 -7.65 -5.39
C LYS A 98 -8.70 -7.38 -6.45
N CYS A 99 -8.11 -8.45 -6.99
CA CYS A 99 -7.17 -8.40 -8.09
C CYS A 99 -7.80 -7.72 -9.32
N GLN A 100 -9.00 -8.15 -9.72
CA GLN A 100 -9.74 -7.56 -10.84
C GLN A 100 -10.06 -6.07 -10.61
N LYS A 101 -10.56 -5.71 -9.43
CA LYS A 101 -10.83 -4.30 -9.08
C LYS A 101 -9.57 -3.44 -9.15
N GLY A 102 -8.43 -3.95 -8.67
CA GLY A 102 -7.15 -3.25 -8.75
C GLY A 102 -6.68 -3.05 -10.19
N VAL A 103 -6.84 -4.06 -11.05
CA VAL A 103 -6.53 -3.95 -12.48
C VAL A 103 -7.44 -2.93 -13.16
N CYS A 104 -8.75 -2.97 -12.90
CA CYS A 104 -9.69 -1.96 -13.42
C CYS A 104 -9.28 -0.55 -13.02
N PHE A 105 -9.02 -0.33 -11.72
CA PHE A 105 -8.53 0.96 -11.23
C PHE A 105 -7.25 1.40 -11.95
N PHE A 106 -6.27 0.49 -12.07
CA PHE A 106 -5.00 0.80 -12.72
C PHE A 106 -5.21 1.28 -14.17
N ASN A 107 -5.98 0.53 -14.95
CA ASN A 107 -6.24 0.84 -16.36
C ASN A 107 -7.01 2.15 -16.55
N GLU A 108 -7.97 2.45 -15.68
CA GLU A 108 -8.72 3.71 -15.71
C GLU A 108 -7.87 4.93 -15.33
N ASN A 109 -6.80 4.74 -14.54
CA ASN A 109 -6.08 5.83 -13.90
C ASN A 109 -4.63 6.03 -14.41
N ILE A 110 -4.06 5.08 -15.15
CA ILE A 110 -2.65 5.14 -15.58
C ILE A 110 -2.32 6.40 -16.39
N SER A 111 -3.25 6.87 -17.21
CA SER A 111 -3.11 8.11 -18.00
C SER A 111 -2.98 9.38 -17.14
N LYS A 112 -3.34 9.33 -15.86
CA LYS A 112 -3.20 10.46 -14.94
C LYS A 112 -1.75 10.77 -14.59
N LEU A 113 -0.82 9.80 -14.73
CA LEU A 113 0.61 10.03 -14.49
C LEU A 113 1.18 11.13 -15.41
N GLU A 114 0.68 11.25 -16.64
CA GLU A 114 1.16 12.26 -17.59
C GLU A 114 0.91 13.71 -17.13
N LYS A 115 -0.09 13.91 -16.27
CA LYS A 115 -0.55 15.23 -15.83
C LYS A 115 -0.19 15.54 -14.37
N GLU A 116 0.34 14.57 -13.65
CA GLU A 116 0.62 14.73 -12.23
C GLU A 116 1.93 15.48 -12.00
N ASN A 117 1.95 16.31 -10.95
CA ASN A 117 3.15 17.06 -10.58
C ASN A 117 4.26 16.10 -10.12
N ALA A 118 5.40 16.15 -10.80
CA ALA A 118 6.58 15.35 -10.49
C ALA A 118 7.21 15.71 -9.13
N GLU A 119 6.97 16.90 -8.57
CA GLU A 119 7.50 17.31 -7.26
C GLU A 119 7.05 16.42 -6.10
N HIS A 120 5.93 15.70 -6.26
CA HIS A 120 5.39 14.80 -5.25
C HIS A 120 5.56 13.33 -5.64
N MET A 121 6.38 13.04 -6.65
CA MET A 121 6.66 11.68 -7.06
C MET A 121 7.36 10.91 -5.92
N PRO A 122 6.91 9.68 -5.59
CA PRO A 122 7.58 8.82 -4.63
C PRO A 122 9.04 8.59 -5.00
N ILE A 123 9.90 8.46 -3.98
CA ILE A 123 11.33 8.23 -4.16
C ILE A 123 11.55 6.96 -4.98
N GLY A 124 12.32 7.07 -6.07
CA GLY A 124 12.66 5.93 -6.92
C GLY A 124 11.50 5.39 -7.78
N PHE A 125 10.37 6.10 -7.88
CA PHE A 125 9.22 5.69 -8.70
C PHE A 125 9.62 5.32 -10.14
N GLU A 126 10.48 6.13 -10.77
CA GLU A 126 10.95 5.94 -12.15
C GLU A 126 11.76 4.66 -12.37
N VAL A 127 12.21 4.01 -11.29
CA VAL A 127 12.93 2.73 -11.33
C VAL A 127 12.03 1.59 -10.86
N ALA A 128 11.34 1.79 -9.74
CA ALA A 128 10.49 0.79 -9.11
C ALA A 128 9.24 0.48 -9.95
N PHE A 129 8.58 1.52 -10.49
CA PHE A 129 7.33 1.36 -11.23
C PHE A 129 7.51 0.61 -12.56
N PRO A 130 8.51 0.91 -13.41
CA PRO A 130 8.78 0.10 -14.60
C PRO A 130 9.15 -1.35 -14.27
N SER A 131 9.83 -1.60 -13.16
CA SER A 131 10.19 -2.94 -12.70
C SER A 131 8.94 -3.75 -12.31
N LEU A 132 7.98 -3.12 -11.61
CA LEU A 132 6.68 -3.73 -11.33
C LEU A 132 5.89 -4.02 -12.60
N LEU A 133 5.92 -3.13 -13.60
CA LEU A 133 5.24 -3.39 -14.88
C LEU A 133 5.81 -4.62 -15.59
N GLN A 134 7.12 -4.83 -15.54
CA GLN A 134 7.75 -6.04 -16.08
C GLN A 134 7.31 -7.30 -15.32
N LEU A 135 7.28 -7.22 -13.98
CA LEU A 135 6.81 -8.32 -13.14
C LEU A 135 5.33 -8.64 -13.39
N ALA A 136 4.48 -7.63 -13.52
CA ALA A 136 3.06 -7.81 -13.86
C ALA A 136 2.87 -8.54 -15.20
N ARG A 137 3.63 -8.15 -16.23
CA ARG A 137 3.62 -8.83 -17.53
C ARG A 137 4.04 -10.29 -17.43
N SER A 138 5.05 -10.61 -16.60
CA SER A 138 5.48 -12.00 -16.40
C SER A 138 4.41 -12.89 -15.75
N LEU A 139 3.45 -12.28 -15.06
CA LEU A 139 2.29 -12.94 -14.44
C LEU A 139 1.02 -12.88 -15.29
N ASN A 140 1.11 -12.42 -16.54
CA ASN A 140 -0.03 -12.23 -17.45
C ASN A 140 -1.13 -11.34 -16.85
N ILE A 141 -0.72 -10.24 -16.20
CA ILE A 141 -1.62 -9.15 -15.83
C ILE A 141 -1.64 -8.17 -17.01
N GLU A 142 -2.80 -8.03 -17.64
CA GLU A 142 -3.05 -7.18 -18.81
C GLU A 142 -3.36 -5.72 -18.45
#